data_AF-I7KLM8-F1
#
_entry.id   AF-I7KLM8-F1
#
_cell.length_a   1.000
_cell.length_b   1.000
_cell.length_c   1.000
_cell.angle_alpha   90.00
_cell.angle_beta   90.00
_cell.angle_gamma   90.00
#
_symmetry.space_group_name_H-M   'P 1'
#
loop_
_entity.id
_entity.type
_entity.pdbx_description
1 polymer ?
#
loop_
_entity_poly.entity_id
_entity_poly.type
_entity_poly.pdbx_seq_one_letter_code
_entity_poly.pdbx_strand_id
1 'polypeptide(L)'
;MEKNKFIISSWNSNNPVKGSKFDPHQKSLEEICYISIDWITITGLFLKSSAKQELTSIGWVIAKSVNREVFNLELQEKKINHITNKVDINVKARIQPNEYRDTWSLRTSNHITKSDKEKILKAVSYFIKPKITRIDLAFDFINFNDAGMHYRFYKTGTKTTTITNTSGKVETIYCGSSKSNRQYRYYNKLRERTNNKAEDIPKSYYSWERLELTTKNRDLDHEVKRMLTCFKRPKYASNNLKGTAKIAFIGLSEHPELISVLSKNTKKKYKEYLEKYQGYDANYSELALKVFNANKTEIVKEIESFIKE
;
A
#
# COMPACT_ATOMS: atom_id res chain seq x y z
N MET A 1 3.76 -12.03 -19.31
CA MET A 1 2.45 -11.36 -19.42
C MET A 1 2.49 -10.15 -18.51
N GLU A 2 2.30 -8.99 -19.13
CA GLU A 2 2.43 -7.67 -18.52
C GLU A 2 1.61 -7.58 -17.24
N LYS A 3 2.25 -7.02 -16.21
CA LYS A 3 1.52 -6.51 -15.04
C LYS A 3 0.43 -5.59 -15.60
N ASN A 4 -0.80 -5.68 -15.10
CA ASN A 4 -1.82 -4.62 -15.27
C ASN A 4 -1.31 -3.36 -14.55
N LYS A 5 -0.26 -2.76 -15.12
CA LYS A 5 0.46 -1.58 -14.69
C LYS A 5 -0.05 -0.49 -15.60
N PHE A 6 -0.98 0.28 -15.07
CA PHE A 6 -1.50 1.40 -15.79
C PHE A 6 -0.66 2.63 -15.47
N ILE A 7 0.16 3.03 -16.44
CA ILE A 7 1.16 4.09 -16.29
C ILE A 7 0.57 5.41 -16.78
N ILE A 8 0.64 6.44 -15.96
CA ILE A 8 0.56 7.83 -16.44
C ILE A 8 1.91 8.48 -16.13
N SER A 9 2.68 8.81 -17.16
CA SER A 9 3.80 9.74 -17.05
C SER A 9 3.24 11.17 -17.11
N SER A 10 3.56 12.01 -16.12
CA SER A 10 3.44 13.46 -16.27
C SER A 10 4.18 14.22 -15.18
N TRP A 11 5.28 14.91 -15.53
CA TRP A 11 5.33 16.38 -15.65
C TRP A 11 6.73 16.84 -16.14
N ASN A 12 6.76 17.48 -17.32
CA ASN A 12 7.88 18.33 -17.74
C ASN A 12 7.66 19.71 -17.11
N SER A 13 8.50 20.12 -16.15
CA SER A 13 8.66 21.54 -15.83
C SER A 13 9.99 22.03 -16.38
N ASN A 14 9.91 22.69 -17.54
CA ASN A 14 11.01 23.50 -18.07
C ASN A 14 11.15 24.74 -17.18
N ASN A 15 12.30 24.87 -16.52
CA ASN A 15 13.18 26.04 -16.67
C ASN A 15 14.50 25.82 -15.92
N PRO A 16 15.64 25.63 -16.61
CA PRO A 16 16.93 25.66 -15.97
C PRO A 16 17.29 27.10 -15.58
N VAL A 17 17.65 27.31 -14.31
CA VAL A 17 18.35 28.52 -13.88
C VAL A 17 19.70 28.56 -14.59
N LYS A 18 19.95 29.64 -15.32
CA LYS A 18 21.21 29.88 -16.02
C LYS A 18 22.38 29.90 -15.03
N GLY A 19 23.33 29.00 -15.25
CA GLY A 19 24.71 29.18 -14.76
C GLY A 19 25.25 28.07 -13.87
N SER A 20 25.50 26.87 -14.41
CA SER A 20 26.67 26.07 -14.02
C SER A 20 27.01 25.05 -15.10
N LYS A 21 28.31 24.91 -15.35
CA LYS A 21 28.94 24.14 -16.42
C LYS A 21 28.61 22.65 -16.32
N PHE A 22 28.24 22.05 -17.46
CA PHE A 22 28.20 20.62 -17.80
C PHE A 22 28.46 19.58 -16.69
N ASP A 23 27.42 18.80 -16.37
CA ASP A 23 27.57 17.36 -16.09
C ASP A 23 26.80 16.59 -17.20
N PRO A 24 27.49 15.82 -18.08
CA PRO A 24 26.88 15.23 -19.25
C PRO A 24 26.42 13.77 -19.03
N HIS A 25 25.92 13.34 -17.87
CA HIS A 25 25.23 12.03 -17.75
C HIS A 25 24.18 11.98 -16.63
N GLN A 26 23.03 12.62 -16.84
CA GLN A 26 21.81 12.20 -16.14
C GLN A 26 20.66 12.18 -17.16
N LYS A 27 20.44 11.01 -17.79
CA LYS A 27 19.13 10.74 -18.39
C LYS A 27 18.11 10.98 -17.28
N SER A 28 17.29 12.01 -17.41
CA SER A 28 16.15 12.25 -16.53
C SER A 28 15.32 10.98 -16.52
N LEU A 29 15.41 10.20 -15.45
CA LEU A 29 14.59 9.02 -15.28
C LEU A 29 13.16 9.51 -15.07
N GLU A 30 12.23 9.04 -15.89
CA GLU A 30 10.83 9.48 -15.84
C GLU A 30 10.24 9.22 -14.44
N GLU A 31 9.56 10.22 -13.88
CA GLU A 31 8.73 10.07 -12.69
C GLU A 31 7.50 9.24 -13.07
N ILE A 32 7.27 8.12 -12.38
CA ILE A 32 6.22 7.16 -12.72
C ILE A 32 5.26 7.00 -11.56
N CYS A 33 3.98 7.25 -11.81
CA CYS A 33 2.90 6.84 -10.92
C CYS A 33 2.03 5.78 -11.59
N TYR A 34 1.80 4.67 -10.89
CA TYR A 34 0.82 3.66 -11.32
C TYR A 34 0.03 3.12 -10.13
N ILE A 35 -1.12 2.53 -10.45
CA ILE A 35 -2.02 1.88 -9.50
C ILE A 35 -2.05 0.36 -9.73
N SER A 36 -2.21 -0.39 -8.66
CA SER A 36 -2.41 -1.85 -8.70
C SER A 36 -3.28 -2.31 -7.53
N ILE A 37 -3.87 -3.50 -7.66
CA ILE A 37 -4.53 -4.19 -6.56
C ILE A 37 -3.46 -4.94 -5.77
N ASP A 38 -3.31 -4.60 -4.48
CA ASP A 38 -2.32 -5.24 -3.60
C ASP A 38 -2.94 -6.45 -2.87
N TRP A 39 -4.21 -6.35 -2.47
CA TRP A 39 -4.89 -7.43 -1.73
C TRP A 39 -6.40 -7.42 -1.99
N ILE A 40 -7.00 -8.58 -2.26
CA ILE A 40 -8.44 -8.83 -2.15
C ILE A 40 -8.74 -9.86 -1.07
N THR A 41 -9.76 -9.60 -0.24
CA THR A 41 -10.37 -10.62 0.63
C THR A 41 -11.76 -10.95 0.15
N ILE A 42 -12.01 -12.25 -0.04
CA ILE A 42 -13.32 -12.83 -0.39
C ILE A 42 -13.82 -13.58 0.84
N THR A 43 -15.11 -13.49 1.13
CA THR A 43 -15.76 -14.16 2.26
C THR A 43 -17.05 -14.82 1.83
N GLY A 44 -17.33 -16.00 2.37
CA GLY A 44 -18.55 -16.76 2.10
C GLY A 44 -18.60 -18.06 2.90
N LEU A 45 -19.67 -18.83 2.71
CA LEU A 45 -19.70 -20.23 3.16
C LEU A 45 -18.79 -21.05 2.25
N PHE A 46 -18.06 -22.03 2.78
CA PHE A 46 -17.04 -22.76 2.03
C PHE A 46 -17.32 -24.26 2.05
N LEU A 47 -17.32 -24.89 0.87
CA LEU A 47 -17.57 -26.33 0.69
C LEU A 47 -16.33 -27.16 1.04
N LYS A 48 -16.04 -27.24 2.35
CA LYS A 48 -14.79 -27.79 2.92
C LYS A 48 -14.38 -29.16 2.35
N SER A 49 -15.32 -30.11 2.35
CA SER A 49 -15.04 -31.52 2.02
C SER A 49 -14.61 -31.70 0.56
N SER A 50 -15.33 -31.08 -0.38
CA SER A 50 -15.02 -31.13 -1.81
C SER A 50 -13.78 -30.29 -2.14
N ALA A 51 -13.66 -29.10 -1.56
CA ALA A 51 -12.57 -28.18 -1.84
C ALA A 51 -11.21 -28.73 -1.39
N LYS A 52 -11.14 -29.37 -0.23
CA LYS A 52 -9.86 -29.82 0.34
C LYS A 52 -9.09 -30.74 -0.61
N GLN A 53 -9.76 -31.77 -1.15
CA GLN A 53 -9.11 -32.75 -2.02
C GLN A 53 -8.72 -32.13 -3.37
N GLU A 54 -9.65 -31.43 -4.03
CA GLU A 54 -9.40 -30.83 -5.35
C GLU A 54 -8.41 -29.66 -5.31
N LEU A 55 -8.42 -28.83 -4.26
CA LEU A 55 -7.46 -27.72 -4.18
C LEU A 55 -6.05 -28.23 -3.91
N THR A 56 -5.89 -29.32 -3.15
CA THR A 56 -4.58 -29.92 -2.93
C THR A 56 -3.97 -30.51 -4.21
N SER A 57 -4.79 -31.06 -5.11
CA SER A 57 -4.28 -31.62 -6.38
C SER A 57 -3.77 -30.55 -7.35
N ILE A 58 -4.21 -29.30 -7.20
CA ILE A 58 -3.76 -28.17 -8.04
C ILE A 58 -2.70 -27.27 -7.36
N GLY A 59 -2.14 -27.73 -6.24
CA GLY A 59 -0.98 -27.09 -5.59
C GLY A 59 -1.28 -26.20 -4.39
N TRP A 60 -2.50 -26.24 -3.83
CA TRP A 60 -2.73 -25.72 -2.48
C TRP A 60 -2.19 -26.69 -1.44
N VAL A 61 -1.67 -26.17 -0.32
CA VAL A 61 -1.17 -26.99 0.78
C VAL A 61 -1.95 -26.73 2.06
N ILE A 62 -2.07 -27.75 2.90
CA ILE A 62 -2.68 -27.64 4.22
C ILE A 62 -1.62 -27.09 5.18
N ALA A 63 -1.72 -25.81 5.52
CA ALA A 63 -0.72 -25.12 6.36
C ALA A 63 -0.94 -25.31 7.87
N LYS A 64 -2.20 -25.50 8.27
CA LYS A 64 -2.58 -25.83 9.65
C LYS A 64 -3.82 -26.72 9.60
N SER A 65 -3.87 -27.76 10.42
CA SER A 65 -5.04 -28.61 10.58
C SER A 65 -5.23 -28.89 12.07
N VAL A 66 -6.41 -28.59 12.59
CA VAL A 66 -6.80 -28.96 13.96
C VAL A 66 -7.63 -30.24 13.91
N ASN A 67 -8.54 -30.34 12.94
CA ASN A 67 -9.32 -31.55 12.65
C ASN A 67 -9.73 -31.55 11.16
N ARG A 68 -10.65 -32.45 10.75
CA ARG A 68 -11.11 -32.53 9.35
C ARG A 68 -11.83 -31.26 8.87
N GLU A 69 -12.46 -30.50 9.77
CA GLU A 69 -13.27 -29.32 9.44
C GLU A 69 -12.55 -27.98 9.61
N VAL A 70 -11.52 -27.93 10.46
CA VAL A 70 -10.79 -26.71 10.80
C VAL A 70 -9.36 -26.84 10.29
N PHE A 71 -9.11 -26.19 9.15
CA PHE A 71 -7.80 -26.16 8.51
C PHE A 71 -7.57 -24.83 7.79
N ASN A 72 -6.31 -24.57 7.44
CA ASN A 72 -5.91 -23.48 6.55
C ASN A 72 -5.35 -24.08 5.26
N LEU A 73 -5.78 -23.55 4.12
CA LEU A 73 -5.13 -23.83 2.83
C LEU A 73 -4.30 -22.63 2.41
N GLU A 74 -3.12 -22.90 1.86
CA GLU A 74 -2.25 -21.88 1.32
C GLU A 74 -1.82 -22.25 -0.09
N LEU A 75 -1.92 -21.30 -1.01
CA LEU A 75 -1.20 -21.36 -2.27
C LEU A 75 0.18 -20.78 -2.03
N GLN A 76 1.21 -21.60 -2.17
CA GLN A 76 2.58 -21.24 -1.80
C GLN A 76 3.50 -21.25 -3.02
N GLU A 77 4.44 -20.31 -3.05
CA GLU A 77 5.60 -20.32 -3.92
C GLU A 77 6.84 -20.56 -3.05
N LYS A 78 7.60 -21.60 -3.38
CA LYS A 78 8.87 -21.89 -2.73
C LYS A 78 9.98 -21.20 -3.51
N LYS A 79 10.75 -20.35 -2.85
CA LYS A 79 11.98 -19.77 -3.40
C LYS A 79 13.17 -20.32 -2.64
N ILE A 80 14.20 -20.73 -3.38
CA ILE A 80 15.47 -21.12 -2.78
C ILE A 80 16.29 -19.85 -2.61
N ASN A 81 16.65 -19.56 -1.37
CA ASN A 81 17.57 -18.49 -1.04
C ASN A 81 19.00 -18.98 -1.29
N HIS A 82 19.56 -18.68 -2.46
CA HIS A 82 20.87 -19.20 -2.88
C HIS A 82 22.04 -18.81 -1.96
N ILE A 83 21.88 -17.76 -1.13
CA ILE A 83 22.91 -17.31 -0.18
C ILE A 83 22.87 -18.14 1.10
N THR A 84 21.68 -18.44 1.61
CA THR A 84 21.51 -19.16 2.89
C THR A 84 21.20 -20.65 2.71
N ASN A 85 20.98 -21.07 1.47
CA ASN A 85 20.46 -22.38 1.07
C ASN A 85 19.15 -22.76 1.78
N LYS A 86 18.37 -21.76 2.23
CA LYS A 86 17.06 -21.95 2.87
C LYS A 86 15.94 -21.83 1.85
N VAL A 87 14.84 -22.53 2.10
CA VAL A 87 13.61 -22.38 1.31
C VAL A 87 12.73 -21.33 1.98
N ASP A 88 12.56 -20.21 1.29
CA ASP A 88 11.62 -19.16 1.66
C ASP A 88 10.24 -19.49 1.06
N ILE A 89 9.21 -19.48 1.92
CA ILE A 89 7.82 -19.75 1.50
C ILE A 89 7.07 -18.44 1.37
N ASN A 90 6.68 -18.10 0.13
CA ASN A 90 5.83 -16.96 -0.16
C ASN A 90 4.38 -17.42 -0.30
N VAL A 91 3.51 -16.99 0.61
CA VAL A 91 2.07 -17.29 0.53
C VAL A 91 1.41 -16.35 -0.50
N LYS A 92 0.92 -16.91 -1.60
CA LYS A 92 0.22 -16.21 -2.69
C LYS A 92 -1.26 -16.02 -2.40
N ALA A 93 -1.87 -16.99 -1.73
CA ALA A 93 -3.22 -16.89 -1.23
C ALA A 93 -3.43 -17.79 -0.02
N ARG A 94 -4.35 -17.42 0.86
CA ARG A 94 -4.72 -18.21 2.04
C ARG A 94 -6.23 -18.30 2.19
N ILE A 95 -6.71 -19.52 2.44
CA ILE A 95 -8.08 -19.82 2.85
C ILE A 95 -8.06 -20.20 4.33
N GLN A 96 -8.87 -19.53 5.14
CA GLN A 96 -8.93 -19.77 6.58
C GLN A 96 -10.35 -19.52 7.12
N PRO A 97 -10.77 -20.22 8.19
CA PRO A 97 -12.03 -19.93 8.85
C PRO A 97 -11.99 -18.56 9.52
N ASN A 98 -13.15 -17.91 9.60
CA ASN A 98 -13.32 -16.73 10.43
C ASN A 98 -13.53 -17.14 11.89
N GLU A 99 -12.85 -16.48 12.82
CA GLU A 99 -12.81 -16.86 14.24
C GLU A 99 -14.19 -16.87 14.93
N TYR A 100 -15.11 -16.01 14.47
CA TYR A 100 -16.41 -15.80 15.13
C TYR A 100 -17.62 -16.05 14.21
N ARG A 101 -17.42 -16.70 13.05
CA ARG A 101 -18.48 -16.92 12.06
C ARG A 101 -18.24 -18.24 11.35
N ASP A 102 -19.32 -18.93 10.98
CA ASP A 102 -19.25 -20.12 10.12
C ASP A 102 -18.97 -19.78 8.63
N THR A 103 -18.14 -18.77 8.41
CA THR A 103 -17.72 -18.30 7.09
C THR A 103 -16.22 -18.40 7.00
N TRP A 104 -15.72 -18.47 5.78
CA TRP A 104 -14.29 -18.55 5.49
C TRP A 104 -13.86 -17.29 4.77
N SER A 105 -12.56 -17.01 4.83
CA SER A 105 -11.95 -15.94 4.06
C SER A 105 -10.89 -16.51 3.13
N LEU A 106 -10.95 -16.14 1.84
CA LEU A 106 -9.83 -16.26 0.91
C LEU A 106 -9.15 -14.91 0.80
N ARG A 107 -7.84 -14.88 1.00
CA ARG A 107 -7.00 -13.67 0.99
C ARG A 107 -5.90 -13.84 -0.05
N THR A 108 -5.79 -12.92 -1.00
CA THR A 108 -4.72 -12.92 -2.02
C THR A 108 -3.48 -12.16 -1.55
N SER A 109 -2.36 -12.29 -2.27
CA SER A 109 -1.22 -11.38 -2.17
C SER A 109 -1.07 -10.54 -3.45
N ASN A 110 -0.14 -9.59 -3.42
CA ASN A 110 0.19 -8.69 -4.53
C ASN A 110 1.12 -9.33 -5.59
N HIS A 111 1.52 -10.59 -5.40
CA HIS A 111 2.49 -11.29 -6.25
C HIS A 111 1.89 -12.51 -6.93
N ILE A 112 0.63 -12.43 -7.35
CA ILE A 112 -0.06 -13.51 -8.07
C ILE A 112 0.28 -13.49 -9.57
N THR A 113 0.65 -14.63 -10.12
CA THR A 113 0.77 -14.86 -11.57
C THR A 113 -0.60 -15.18 -12.18
N LYS A 114 -0.68 -15.24 -13.52
CA LYS A 114 -1.91 -15.71 -14.20
C LYS A 114 -2.31 -17.12 -13.76
N SER A 115 -1.34 -18.03 -13.64
CA SER A 115 -1.60 -19.40 -13.16
C SER A 115 -2.06 -19.42 -11.70
N ASP A 116 -1.49 -18.57 -10.84
CA ASP A 116 -1.97 -18.43 -9.46
C ASP A 116 -3.42 -17.94 -9.43
N LYS A 117 -3.76 -16.97 -10.29
CA LYS A 117 -5.13 -16.47 -10.41
C LYS A 117 -6.10 -17.57 -10.81
N GLU A 118 -5.78 -18.42 -11.78
CA GLU A 118 -6.62 -19.57 -12.17
C GLU A 118 -6.88 -20.52 -10.99
N LYS A 119 -5.84 -20.85 -10.21
CA LYS A 119 -5.97 -21.66 -8.99
C LYS A 119 -6.80 -20.97 -7.90
N ILE A 120 -6.69 -19.65 -7.79
CA ILE A 120 -7.50 -18.84 -6.87
C ILE A 120 -8.96 -18.83 -7.32
N LEU A 121 -9.25 -18.68 -8.61
CA LEU A 121 -10.63 -18.71 -9.12
C LEU A 121 -11.29 -20.08 -8.89
N LYS A 122 -10.55 -21.17 -9.12
CA LYS A 122 -11.01 -22.52 -8.75
C LYS A 122 -11.25 -22.66 -7.24
N ALA A 123 -10.48 -21.99 -6.39
CA ALA A 123 -10.77 -21.95 -4.97
C ALA A 123 -12.02 -21.12 -4.64
N VAL A 124 -12.26 -20.01 -5.34
CA VAL A 124 -13.46 -19.19 -5.16
C VAL A 124 -14.72 -19.95 -5.56
N SER A 125 -14.69 -20.85 -6.55
CA SER A 125 -15.87 -21.64 -6.93
C SER A 125 -16.41 -22.55 -5.81
N TYR A 126 -15.65 -22.79 -4.74
CA TYR A 126 -16.13 -23.51 -3.55
C TYR A 126 -16.76 -22.60 -2.50
N PHE A 127 -16.77 -21.30 -2.72
CA PHE A 127 -17.49 -20.36 -1.86
C PHE A 127 -18.93 -20.20 -2.36
N ILE A 128 -19.90 -20.42 -1.48
CA ILE A 128 -21.31 -20.14 -1.76
C ILE A 128 -21.55 -18.64 -1.55
N LYS A 129 -22.07 -17.97 -2.59
CA LYS A 129 -22.37 -16.53 -2.61
C LYS A 129 -21.15 -15.69 -2.14
N PRO A 130 -19.99 -15.82 -2.81
CA PRO A 130 -18.77 -15.12 -2.40
C PRO A 130 -18.96 -13.61 -2.46
N LYS A 131 -18.40 -12.90 -1.48
CA LYS A 131 -18.43 -11.44 -1.40
C LYS A 131 -17.03 -10.92 -1.18
N ILE A 132 -16.65 -9.89 -1.92
CA ILE A 132 -15.43 -9.12 -1.63
C ILE A 132 -15.70 -8.26 -0.39
N THR A 133 -14.87 -8.43 0.64
CA THR A 133 -15.01 -7.76 1.95
C THR A 133 -13.87 -6.82 2.28
N ARG A 134 -12.76 -6.88 1.53
CA ARG A 134 -11.62 -5.97 1.65
C ARG A 134 -10.90 -5.87 0.31
N ILE A 135 -10.52 -4.64 -0.03
CA ILE A 135 -9.67 -4.31 -1.17
C ILE A 135 -8.56 -3.39 -0.66
N ASP A 136 -7.32 -3.71 -1.00
CA ASP A 136 -6.17 -2.84 -0.81
C ASP A 136 -5.69 -2.39 -2.20
N LEU A 137 -5.78 -1.08 -2.47
CA LEU A 137 -5.23 -0.46 -3.68
C LEU A 137 -3.86 0.13 -3.36
N ALA A 138 -2.85 -0.17 -4.17
CA ALA A 138 -1.51 0.37 -4.07
C ALA A 138 -1.25 1.39 -5.17
N PHE A 139 -0.81 2.59 -4.78
CA PHE A 139 -0.27 3.62 -5.63
C PHE A 139 1.24 3.67 -5.43
N ASP A 140 1.98 3.41 -6.49
CA ASP A 140 3.44 3.42 -6.51
C ASP A 140 3.93 4.73 -7.12
N PHE A 141 4.80 5.45 -6.41
CA PHE A 141 5.48 6.67 -6.85
C PHE A 141 6.97 6.36 -6.99
N ILE A 142 7.45 6.31 -8.23
CA ILE A 142 8.81 5.86 -8.57
C ILE A 142 9.57 7.00 -9.20
N ASN A 143 10.83 7.17 -8.78
CA ASN A 143 11.75 8.17 -9.31
C ASN A 143 11.23 9.61 -9.20
N PHE A 144 10.43 9.91 -8.17
CA PHE A 144 10.04 11.28 -7.86
C PHE A 144 11.20 12.01 -7.21
N ASN A 145 11.49 13.22 -7.68
CA ASN A 145 12.58 14.05 -7.16
C ASN A 145 12.35 14.48 -5.71
N ASP A 146 11.08 14.62 -5.30
CA ASP A 146 10.70 14.96 -3.94
C ASP A 146 10.40 13.74 -3.06
N ALA A 147 10.86 12.54 -3.46
CA ALA A 147 10.80 11.36 -2.62
C ALA A 147 11.65 11.52 -1.35
N GLY A 148 11.18 10.96 -0.24
CA GLY A 148 11.83 11.08 1.07
C GLY A 148 10.91 10.83 2.25
N MET A 149 9.74 10.24 2.03
CA MET A 149 8.69 9.98 3.02
C MET A 149 8.16 11.29 3.63
N HIS A 150 7.87 12.30 2.78
CA HIS A 150 7.45 13.64 3.23
C HIS A 150 5.93 13.81 3.37
N TYR A 151 5.12 12.92 2.76
CA TYR A 151 3.66 12.97 2.89
C TYR A 151 3.17 12.39 4.22
N ARG A 152 2.03 12.88 4.69
CA ARG A 152 1.38 12.51 5.96
C ARG A 152 -0.13 12.31 5.77
N PHE A 153 -0.75 11.66 6.75
CA PHE A 153 -2.19 11.49 6.81
C PHE A 153 -2.82 12.50 7.77
N TYR A 154 -3.64 13.42 7.25
CA TYR A 154 -4.41 14.39 8.01
C TYR A 154 -5.86 13.92 8.11
N LYS A 155 -6.10 13.00 9.05
CA LYS A 155 -7.41 12.42 9.33
C LYS A 155 -7.74 12.55 10.82
N THR A 156 -8.76 13.34 11.14
CA THR A 156 -9.15 13.60 12.53
C THR A 156 -9.62 12.32 13.24
N GLY A 157 -9.38 12.26 14.56
CA GLY A 157 -9.81 11.17 15.43
C GLY A 157 -9.24 9.78 15.08
N THR A 158 -8.19 9.70 14.26
CA THR A 158 -7.61 8.43 13.82
C THR A 158 -6.18 8.28 14.34
N LYS A 159 -5.87 7.11 14.94
CA LYS A 159 -4.51 6.80 15.38
C LYS A 159 -3.57 6.65 14.18
N THR A 160 -2.41 7.28 14.28
CA THR A 160 -1.29 7.15 13.34
C THR A 160 -0.09 6.53 14.05
N THR A 161 0.53 5.54 13.43
CA THR A 161 1.77 4.88 13.89
C THR A 161 2.85 5.13 12.84
N THR A 162 3.97 5.72 13.25
CA THR A 162 5.13 5.96 12.40
C THR A 162 6.26 5.04 12.83
N ILE A 163 6.87 4.34 11.86
CA ILE A 163 8.06 3.52 12.04
C ILE A 163 9.23 4.24 11.39
N THR A 164 10.30 4.42 12.16
CA THR A 164 11.54 5.08 11.74
C THR A 164 12.69 4.08 11.73
N ASN A 165 13.72 4.38 10.94
CA ASN A 165 14.97 3.64 10.95
C ASN A 165 15.84 4.02 12.15
N THR A 166 16.99 3.36 12.28
CA THR A 166 17.99 3.65 13.32
C THR A 166 18.55 5.08 13.24
N SER A 167 18.51 5.70 12.06
CA SER A 167 18.88 7.11 11.83
C SER A 167 17.72 8.09 12.04
N GLY A 168 16.55 7.65 12.52
CA GLY A 168 15.37 8.48 12.74
C GLY A 168 14.54 8.79 11.49
N LYS A 169 14.96 8.38 10.29
CA LYS A 169 14.21 8.61 9.05
C LYS A 169 12.94 7.75 9.02
N VAL A 170 11.81 8.38 8.69
CA VAL A 170 10.52 7.69 8.52
C VAL A 170 10.62 6.65 7.40
N GLU A 171 10.20 5.42 7.71
CA GLU A 171 10.12 4.32 6.76
C GLU A 171 8.69 3.95 6.38
N THR A 172 7.81 3.94 7.38
CA THR A 172 6.42 3.49 7.22
C THR A 172 5.51 4.30 8.12
N ILE A 173 4.34 4.67 7.60
CA ILE A 173 3.27 5.34 8.33
C ILE A 173 2.01 4.53 8.14
N TYR A 174 1.41 4.09 9.25
CA TYR A 174 0.07 3.51 9.30
C TYR A 174 -0.89 4.55 9.83
N CYS A 175 -2.03 4.78 9.17
CA CYS A 175 -3.14 5.56 9.72
C CYS A 175 -4.39 4.69 9.76
N GLY A 176 -5.01 4.59 10.93
CA GLY A 176 -6.19 3.74 11.17
C GLY A 176 -5.85 2.28 11.49
N SER A 177 -6.83 1.59 12.06
CA SER A 177 -6.73 0.19 12.45
C SER A 177 -7.03 -0.73 11.27
N SER A 178 -6.32 -1.87 11.17
CA SER A 178 -6.60 -2.93 10.19
C SER A 178 -7.99 -3.55 10.34
N LYS A 179 -8.58 -3.44 11.54
CA LYS A 179 -9.96 -3.88 11.80
C LYS A 179 -11.01 -2.86 11.32
N SER A 180 -10.63 -1.60 11.11
CA SER A 180 -11.57 -0.56 10.65
C SER A 180 -11.96 -0.71 9.18
N ASN A 181 -12.95 0.07 8.74
CA ASN A 181 -13.40 0.08 7.34
C ASN A 181 -12.38 0.73 6.39
N ARG A 182 -11.47 1.56 6.91
CA ARG A 182 -10.46 2.30 6.12
C ARG A 182 -9.13 2.31 6.83
N GLN A 183 -8.10 1.81 6.17
CA GLN A 183 -6.73 1.90 6.65
C GLN A 183 -5.84 2.48 5.55
N TYR A 184 -4.83 3.23 5.95
CA TYR A 184 -3.85 3.83 5.06
C TYR A 184 -2.47 3.34 5.46
N ARG A 185 -1.63 3.06 4.46
CA ARG A 185 -0.20 2.77 4.65
C ARG A 185 0.59 3.61 3.67
N TYR A 186 1.63 4.28 4.13
CA TYR A 186 2.58 4.97 3.26
C TYR A 186 3.98 4.57 3.66
N TYR A 187 4.78 4.05 2.74
CA TYR A 187 6.10 3.51 3.09
C TYR A 187 7.10 3.55 1.92
N ASN A 188 8.37 3.46 2.27
CA ASN A 188 9.46 3.33 1.32
C ASN A 188 9.52 1.90 0.79
N LYS A 189 8.90 1.67 -0.36
CA LYS A 189 8.79 0.37 -1.02
C LYS A 189 10.12 -0.11 -1.56
N LEU A 190 10.98 0.80 -2.05
CA LEU A 190 12.32 0.45 -2.53
C LEU A 190 13.08 -0.28 -1.42
N ARG A 191 13.11 0.36 -0.24
CA ARG A 191 13.83 -0.18 0.91
C ARG A 191 13.21 -1.46 1.47
N GLU A 192 11.89 -1.54 1.55
CA GLU A 192 11.20 -2.79 1.95
C GLU A 192 11.63 -3.95 1.03
N ARG A 193 11.62 -3.72 -0.29
CA ARG A 193 12.02 -4.73 -1.27
C ARG A 193 13.51 -5.06 -1.20
N THR A 194 14.38 -4.06 -1.03
CA THR A 194 15.82 -4.29 -0.85
C THR A 194 16.12 -5.11 0.40
N ASN A 195 15.46 -4.80 1.53
CA ASN A 195 15.61 -5.55 2.78
C ASN A 195 15.14 -7.00 2.62
N ASN A 196 14.08 -7.22 1.83
CA ASN A 196 13.57 -8.53 1.48
C ASN A 196 14.34 -9.21 0.34
N LYS A 197 15.52 -8.68 -0.05
CA LYS A 197 16.42 -9.21 -1.09
C LYS A 197 15.69 -9.51 -2.40
N ALA A 198 14.79 -8.61 -2.79
CA ALA A 198 14.07 -8.68 -4.03
C ALA A 198 15.00 -8.63 -5.25
N GLU A 199 14.95 -9.65 -6.11
CA GLU A 199 15.76 -9.72 -7.33
C GLU A 199 15.19 -8.87 -8.49
N ASP A 200 13.94 -8.41 -8.39
CA ASP A 200 13.18 -7.76 -9.46
C ASP A 200 13.10 -6.24 -9.35
N ILE A 201 14.00 -5.59 -8.61
CA ILE A 201 14.09 -4.13 -8.54
C ILE A 201 14.91 -3.61 -9.73
N PRO A 202 14.33 -2.80 -10.64
CA PRO A 202 15.11 -2.20 -11.73
C PRO A 202 16.22 -1.29 -11.20
N LYS A 203 17.43 -1.40 -11.77
CA LYS A 203 18.58 -0.55 -11.41
C LYS A 203 18.32 0.95 -11.62
N SER A 204 17.36 1.28 -12.49
CA SER A 204 16.93 2.64 -12.76
C SER A 204 16.03 3.23 -11.67
N TYR A 205 15.65 2.46 -10.64
CA TYR A 205 14.80 2.99 -9.56
C TYR A 205 15.68 3.54 -8.44
N TYR A 206 15.72 4.87 -8.30
CA TYR A 206 16.43 5.54 -7.21
C TYR A 206 15.49 5.92 -6.04
N SER A 207 14.19 6.01 -6.30
CA SER A 207 13.15 6.14 -5.27
C SER A 207 11.93 5.30 -5.61
N TRP A 208 11.28 4.74 -4.58
CA TRP A 208 10.01 4.04 -4.72
C TRP A 208 9.26 4.14 -3.40
N GLU A 209 8.20 4.93 -3.40
CA GLU A 209 7.28 5.08 -2.28
C GLU A 209 5.92 4.49 -2.67
N ARG A 210 5.25 3.88 -1.71
CA ARG A 210 3.93 3.30 -1.93
C ARG A 210 2.93 3.85 -0.94
N LEU A 211 1.78 4.28 -1.47
CA LEU A 211 0.57 4.54 -0.73
C LEU A 211 -0.41 3.37 -0.93
N GLU A 212 -0.81 2.70 0.14
CA GLU A 212 -1.86 1.68 0.12
C GLU A 212 -3.12 2.20 0.81
N LEU A 213 -4.24 2.11 0.09
CA LEU A 213 -5.57 2.44 0.57
C LEU A 213 -6.37 1.15 0.73
N THR A 214 -6.60 0.76 1.98
CA THR A 214 -7.47 -0.37 2.32
C THR A 214 -8.89 0.13 2.54
N THR A 215 -9.86 -0.46 1.86
CA THR A 215 -11.29 -0.26 2.10
C THR A 215 -12.05 -1.57 2.24
N LYS A 216 -13.04 -1.58 3.12
CA LYS A 216 -14.04 -2.67 3.25
C LYS A 216 -15.41 -2.30 2.68
N ASN A 217 -15.53 -1.07 2.16
CA ASN A 217 -16.75 -0.57 1.58
C ASN A 217 -16.78 -0.88 0.07
N ARG A 218 -17.99 -1.03 -0.48
CA ARG A 218 -18.24 -1.41 -1.87
C ARG A 218 -18.16 -0.25 -2.84
N ASP A 219 -18.47 0.97 -2.39
CA ASP A 219 -18.31 2.17 -3.22
C ASP A 219 -16.83 2.59 -3.27
N LEU A 220 -16.09 1.92 -4.16
CA LEU A 220 -14.65 2.11 -4.30
C LEU A 220 -14.30 3.55 -4.73
N ASP A 221 -15.10 4.15 -5.62
CA ASP A 221 -14.83 5.49 -6.15
C ASP A 221 -14.91 6.56 -5.07
N HIS A 222 -16.01 6.58 -4.33
CA HIS A 222 -16.20 7.54 -3.24
C HIS A 222 -15.16 7.34 -2.13
N GLU A 223 -14.84 6.10 -1.79
CA GLU A 223 -13.85 5.80 -0.75
C GLU A 223 -12.44 6.24 -1.15
N VAL A 224 -11.98 5.90 -2.35
CA VAL A 224 -10.64 6.28 -2.83
C VAL A 224 -10.49 7.80 -2.86
N LYS A 225 -11.48 8.50 -3.45
CA LYS A 225 -11.50 9.98 -3.48
C LYS A 225 -11.39 10.57 -2.09
N ARG A 226 -12.24 10.13 -1.15
CA ARG A 226 -12.20 10.61 0.23
C ARG A 226 -10.87 10.28 0.92
N MET A 227 -10.35 9.08 0.73
CA MET A 227 -9.08 8.66 1.34
C MET A 227 -7.90 9.51 0.85
N LEU A 228 -7.83 9.81 -0.45
CA LEU A 228 -6.79 10.67 -1.02
C LEU A 228 -6.82 12.11 -0.49
N THR A 229 -7.98 12.64 -0.11
CA THR A 229 -8.06 13.99 0.51
C THR A 229 -7.29 14.12 1.83
N CYS A 230 -7.01 13.00 2.51
CA CYS A 230 -6.27 12.97 3.76
C CYS A 230 -4.75 12.85 3.55
N PHE A 231 -4.28 12.46 2.36
CA PHE A 231 -2.87 12.24 2.10
C PHE A 231 -2.25 13.52 1.52
N LYS A 232 -1.41 14.19 2.28
CA LYS A 232 -0.87 15.50 1.91
C LYS A 232 0.53 15.68 2.46
N ARG A 233 1.36 16.43 1.75
CA ARG A 233 2.64 16.93 2.24
C ARG A 233 2.42 18.33 2.78
N PRO A 234 2.82 18.66 4.02
CA PRO A 234 2.80 20.05 4.47
C PRO A 234 3.74 20.88 3.57
N LYS A 235 3.21 21.92 2.93
CA LYS A 235 4.04 22.95 2.29
C LYS A 235 4.66 23.77 3.41
N TYR A 236 5.94 24.05 3.34
CA TYR A 236 6.56 25.01 4.23
C TYR A 236 6.33 26.42 3.66
N ALA A 237 5.07 26.87 3.57
CA ALA A 237 4.79 28.30 3.39
C ALA A 237 5.24 29.00 4.68
N SER A 238 6.51 29.38 4.66
CA SER A 238 7.29 30.02 5.70
C SER A 238 6.72 31.38 6.19
N ASN A 239 5.51 31.73 5.74
CA ASN A 239 4.99 33.09 5.65
C ASN A 239 4.03 33.43 6.81
N ASN A 240 3.31 32.46 7.39
CA ASN A 240 2.30 32.72 8.42
C ASN A 240 2.68 32.31 9.85
N LEU A 241 3.68 31.44 10.03
CA LEU A 241 4.19 31.07 11.36
C LEU A 241 5.40 31.94 11.69
N LYS A 242 5.36 32.65 12.84
CA LYS A 242 6.48 33.47 13.33
C LYS A 242 7.26 32.74 14.44
N GLY A 243 8.57 32.96 14.48
CA GLY A 243 9.45 32.56 15.58
C GLY A 243 9.48 31.05 15.88
N THR A 244 9.38 30.70 17.17
CA THR A 244 9.48 29.32 17.67
C THR A 244 8.42 28.38 17.13
N ALA A 245 7.24 28.88 16.74
CA ALA A 245 6.20 28.06 16.13
C ALA A 245 6.60 27.59 14.72
N LYS A 246 7.35 28.39 13.96
CA LYS A 246 7.90 28.01 12.66
C LYS A 246 9.00 26.96 12.81
N ILE A 247 9.90 27.15 13.77
CA ILE A 247 10.97 26.18 14.10
C ILE A 247 10.36 24.85 14.55
N ALA A 248 9.40 24.90 15.47
CA ALA A 248 8.72 23.70 15.96
C ALA A 248 7.92 23.02 14.85
N PHE A 249 7.26 23.78 13.97
CA PHE A 249 6.53 23.21 12.85
C PHE A 249 7.44 22.53 11.83
N ILE A 250 8.55 23.17 11.43
CA ILE A 250 9.56 22.57 10.53
C ILE A 250 10.14 21.32 11.20
N GLY A 251 10.63 21.46 12.43
CA GLY A 251 11.20 20.36 13.21
C GLY A 251 10.23 19.20 13.38
N LEU A 252 8.95 19.43 13.72
CA LEU A 252 7.97 18.35 13.88
C LEU A 252 7.48 17.76 12.55
N SER A 253 7.61 18.48 11.44
CA SER A 253 7.24 17.97 10.12
C SER A 253 8.32 17.04 9.57
N GLU A 254 9.59 17.45 9.71
CA GLU A 254 10.77 16.70 9.28
C GLU A 254 11.13 15.57 10.26
N HIS A 255 10.98 15.84 11.56
CA HIS A 255 11.28 14.94 12.68
C HIS A 255 10.05 14.76 13.60
N PRO A 256 9.00 14.01 13.15
CA PRO A 256 7.78 13.80 13.93
C PRO A 256 8.00 13.20 15.32
N GLU A 257 9.09 12.46 15.52
CA GLU A 257 9.52 11.87 16.79
C GLU A 257 9.79 12.91 17.88
N LEU A 258 10.18 14.14 17.51
CA LEU A 258 10.38 15.24 18.45
C LEU A 258 9.10 15.62 19.18
N ILE A 259 7.92 15.19 18.70
CA ILE A 259 6.68 15.40 19.44
C ILE A 259 6.67 14.68 20.79
N SER A 260 7.47 13.63 20.95
CA SER A 260 7.52 12.83 22.18
C SER A 260 8.15 13.59 23.35
N VAL A 261 9.15 14.44 23.08
CA VAL A 261 9.91 15.18 24.10
C VAL A 261 9.20 16.44 24.59
N LEU A 262 8.10 16.84 23.93
CA LEU A 262 7.33 18.02 24.30
C LEU A 262 6.40 17.75 25.49
N SER A 263 6.03 18.79 26.25
CA SER A 263 5.00 18.67 27.29
C SER A 263 3.60 18.44 26.69
N LYS A 264 2.67 17.84 27.46
CA LYS A 264 1.30 17.51 26.99
C LYS A 264 0.58 18.69 26.32
N ASN A 265 0.68 19.88 26.91
CA ASN A 265 0.04 21.10 26.38
C ASN A 265 0.70 21.59 25.09
N THR A 266 2.03 21.52 25.02
CA THR A 266 2.80 21.88 23.82
C THR A 266 2.54 20.90 22.67
N LYS A 267 2.41 19.59 22.97
CA LYS A 267 1.98 18.58 21.98
C LYS A 267 0.62 18.93 21.39
N LYS A 268 -0.35 19.27 22.25
CA LYS A 268 -1.71 19.65 21.81
C LYS A 268 -1.66 20.90 20.91
N LYS A 269 -0.98 21.96 21.35
CA LYS A 269 -0.81 23.21 20.59
C LYS A 269 -0.22 22.97 19.20
N TYR A 270 0.90 22.24 19.09
CA TYR A 270 1.52 22.02 17.79
C TYR A 270 0.76 21.01 16.91
N LYS A 271 0.02 20.04 17.48
CA LYS A 271 -0.93 19.23 16.72
C LYS A 271 -2.04 20.08 16.10
N GLU A 272 -2.64 20.97 16.87
CA GLU A 272 -3.67 21.89 16.37
C GLU A 272 -3.13 22.80 15.26
N TYR A 273 -1.88 23.27 15.37
CA TYR A 273 -1.25 24.03 14.29
C TYR A 273 -1.01 23.18 13.04
N LEU A 274 -0.51 21.96 13.19
CA LEU A 274 -0.32 21.01 12.08
C LEU A 274 -1.63 20.67 11.39
N GLU A 275 -2.74 20.62 12.13
CA GLU A 275 -4.10 20.37 11.63
C GLU A 275 -4.72 21.59 10.93
N LYS A 276 -4.45 22.81 11.43
CA LYS A 276 -4.99 24.08 10.88
C LYS A 276 -4.15 24.69 9.75
N TYR A 277 -2.96 24.16 9.52
CA TYR A 277 -2.03 24.70 8.53
C TYR A 277 -2.63 24.58 7.12
N GLN A 278 -2.70 25.68 6.35
CA GLN A 278 -3.40 25.68 5.05
C GLN A 278 -2.50 25.45 3.83
N GLY A 279 -1.17 25.44 4.00
CA GLY A 279 -0.25 25.11 2.92
C GLY A 279 -0.06 23.60 2.85
N TYR A 280 -0.82 22.92 2.00
CA TYR A 280 -0.52 21.53 1.68
C TYR A 280 -0.18 21.38 0.21
N ASP A 281 0.73 20.47 -0.04
CA ASP A 281 1.04 19.90 -1.33
C ASP A 281 0.27 18.59 -1.43
N ALA A 282 -0.57 18.53 -2.45
CA ALA A 282 -1.41 17.39 -2.76
C ALA A 282 -0.96 16.70 -4.05
N ASN A 283 0.21 17.02 -4.62
CA ASN A 283 0.68 16.50 -5.90
C ASN A 283 0.58 14.97 -5.99
N TYR A 284 1.07 14.23 -4.98
CA TYR A 284 0.93 12.76 -4.98
C TYR A 284 -0.52 12.31 -4.94
N SER A 285 -1.39 12.99 -4.18
CA SER A 285 -2.81 12.63 -4.07
C SER A 285 -3.59 12.97 -5.33
N GLU A 286 -3.30 14.11 -5.96
CA GLU A 286 -3.88 14.54 -7.22
C GLU A 286 -3.44 13.61 -8.36
N LEU A 287 -2.16 13.23 -8.39
CA LEU A 287 -1.65 12.26 -9.35
C LEU A 287 -2.24 10.86 -9.13
N ALA A 288 -2.28 10.38 -7.87
CA ALA A 288 -2.95 9.13 -7.53
C ALA A 288 -4.43 9.16 -7.95
N LEU A 289 -5.13 10.28 -7.73
CA LEU A 289 -6.53 10.42 -8.15
C LEU A 289 -6.66 10.38 -9.68
N LYS A 290 -5.77 11.06 -10.42
CA LYS A 290 -5.72 11.03 -11.89
C LYS A 290 -5.51 9.60 -12.40
N VAL A 291 -4.53 8.89 -11.84
CA VAL A 291 -4.23 7.49 -12.17
C VAL A 291 -5.40 6.58 -11.81
N PHE A 292 -6.05 6.77 -10.66
CA PHE A 292 -7.24 6.00 -10.30
C PHE A 292 -8.38 6.22 -11.29
N ASN A 293 -8.70 7.47 -11.62
CA ASN A 293 -9.80 7.79 -12.54
C ASN A 293 -9.57 7.23 -13.95
N ALA A 294 -8.33 7.30 -14.46
CA ALA A 294 -7.99 6.76 -15.77
C ALA A 294 -8.16 5.23 -15.85
N ASN A 295 -7.95 4.53 -14.73
CA ASN A 295 -7.91 3.05 -14.69
C ASN A 295 -9.08 2.43 -13.93
N LYS A 296 -10.05 3.26 -13.52
CA LYS A 296 -11.16 2.86 -12.67
C LYS A 296 -11.92 1.67 -13.23
N THR A 297 -12.27 1.73 -14.52
CA THR A 297 -13.06 0.69 -15.19
C THR A 297 -12.34 -0.66 -15.18
N GLU A 298 -11.03 -0.66 -15.46
CA GLU A 298 -10.23 -1.89 -15.51
C GLU A 298 -9.99 -2.46 -14.11
N ILE A 299 -9.77 -1.59 -13.11
CA ILE A 299 -9.64 -2.01 -11.72
C ILE A 299 -10.93 -2.64 -11.21
N VAL A 300 -12.08 -2.01 -11.46
CA VAL A 300 -13.37 -2.56 -11.04
C VAL A 300 -13.62 -3.89 -11.75
N LYS A 301 -13.37 -3.97 -13.05
CA LYS A 301 -13.48 -5.23 -13.82
C LYS A 301 -12.58 -6.32 -13.25
N GLU A 302 -11.33 -6.00 -12.92
CA GLU A 302 -10.37 -6.94 -12.34
C GLU A 302 -10.83 -7.42 -10.95
N ILE A 303 -11.30 -6.52 -10.08
CA ILE A 303 -11.85 -6.86 -8.76
C ILE A 303 -13.04 -7.81 -8.92
N GLU A 304 -13.99 -7.47 -9.80
CA GLU A 304 -15.18 -8.28 -10.02
C GLU A 304 -14.86 -9.64 -10.65
N SER A 305 -13.79 -9.75 -11.44
CA SER A 305 -13.38 -11.03 -12.04
C SER A 305 -13.04 -12.11 -11.01
N PHE A 306 -12.83 -11.76 -9.75
CA PHE A 306 -12.59 -12.72 -8.67
C PHE A 306 -13.86 -13.41 -8.17
N ILE A 307 -15.04 -12.85 -8.42
CA ILE A 307 -16.32 -13.39 -7.91
C ILE A 307 -17.39 -13.54 -8.98
N LYS A 308 -17.12 -13.11 -10.22
CA LYS A 308 -17.99 -13.34 -11.38
C LYS A 308 -17.71 -14.72 -11.95
N GLU A 309 -18.79 -15.45 -12.21
CA GLU A 309 -18.81 -16.67 -13.05
C GLU A 309 -18.57 -16.31 -14.52
#